data_AF-A0A849TQA1-F1
#
_entry.id   AF-A0A849TQA1-F1
#
_cell.length_a   1.000
_cell.length_b   1.000
_cell.length_c   1.000
_cell.angle_alpha   90.00
_cell.angle_beta   90.00
_cell.angle_gamma   90.00
#
_symmetry.space_group_name_H-M   'P 1'
#
loop_
_entity.id
_entity.type
_entity.pdbx_description
1 polymer ?
#
loop_
_entity_poly.entity_id
_entity_poly.type
_entity_poly.pdbx_seq_one_letter_code
_entity_poly.pdbx_strand_id
1 'polypeptide(L)'
;MIGRFVLTFLQVGLGWVFAPELRAMVPLPKGQIDLFVLALIFAGMFWVIGIVVSLIFRSVSRPSLGTFSASIVMGLAGAALGWIQPVTGAVNGTMQMTVPLGVYPMAGALIGYMARR
;
A
#
# COMPACT_ATOMS: atom_id res chain seq x y z
N MET A 1 10.19 -9.57 17.18
CA MET A 1 9.29 -8.42 16.87
C MET A 1 9.97 -7.34 16.02
N ILE A 2 11.23 -6.99 16.28
CA ILE A 2 12.00 -6.00 15.48
C ILE A 2 11.93 -6.24 13.97
N GLY A 3 12.09 -7.48 13.49
CA GLY A 3 12.01 -7.78 12.05
C GLY A 3 10.67 -7.40 11.40
N ARG A 4 9.57 -7.44 12.15
CA ARG A 4 8.25 -6.99 11.64
C ARG A 4 8.19 -5.47 11.54
N PHE A 5 8.72 -4.74 12.52
CA PHE A 5 8.81 -3.29 12.45
C PHE A 5 9.69 -2.84 11.29
N VAL A 6 10.88 -3.42 11.15
CA VAL A 6 11.79 -3.13 10.03
C VAL A 6 11.09 -3.35 8.69
N LEU A 7 10.36 -4.45 8.55
CA LEU A 7 9.60 -4.72 7.33
C LEU A 7 8.50 -3.68 7.08
N THR A 8 7.70 -3.31 8.09
CA THR A 8 6.67 -2.28 7.93
C THR A 8 7.29 -0.94 7.50
N PHE A 9 8.39 -0.52 8.14
CA PHE A 9 9.10 0.70 7.76
C PHE A 9 9.63 0.65 6.33
N LEU A 10 10.19 -0.49 5.94
CA LEU A 10 10.75 -0.70 4.61
C LEU A 10 9.65 -0.76 3.54
N GLN A 11 8.50 -1.35 3.84
CA GLN A 11 7.32 -1.34 2.97
C GLN A 11 6.80 0.08 2.77
N VAL A 12 6.55 0.82 3.84
CA VAL A 12 6.05 2.19 3.75
C VAL A 12 7.06 3.09 3.04
N GLY A 13 8.34 3.03 3.43
CA GLY A 13 9.40 3.87 2.84
C GLY A 13 9.63 3.57 1.36
N LEU A 14 9.83 2.31 0.99
CA LEU A 14 10.03 1.94 -0.42
C LEU A 14 8.75 2.15 -1.23
N GLY A 15 7.59 1.80 -0.68
CA GLY A 15 6.29 2.06 -1.31
C GLY A 15 6.13 3.53 -1.67
N TRP A 16 6.37 4.43 -0.73
CA TRP A 16 6.23 5.87 -0.93
C TRP A 16 7.13 6.42 -2.03
N VAL A 17 8.38 5.94 -2.10
CA VAL A 17 9.37 6.43 -3.06
C VAL A 17 9.21 5.80 -4.44
N PHE A 18 9.01 4.48 -4.51
CA PHE A 18 9.07 3.73 -5.77
C PHE A 18 7.69 3.53 -6.43
N ALA A 19 6.58 3.57 -5.69
CA ALA A 19 5.26 3.40 -6.32
C ALA A 19 4.92 4.49 -7.35
N PRO A 20 5.25 5.79 -7.13
CA PRO A 20 5.05 6.82 -8.14
C PRO A 20 5.88 6.59 -9.42
N GLU A 21 7.13 6.15 -9.26
CA GLU A 21 8.02 5.82 -10.37
C GLU A 21 7.48 4.65 -11.19
N LEU A 22 7.06 3.57 -10.52
CA LEU A 22 6.41 2.44 -11.18
C LEU A 22 5.12 2.86 -11.88
N ARG A 23 4.33 3.77 -11.30
CA ARG A 23 3.12 4.28 -11.93
C ARG A 23 3.42 5.07 -13.20
N ALA A 24 4.52 5.83 -13.23
CA ALA A 24 4.94 6.58 -14.41
C ALA A 24 5.30 5.68 -15.60
N MET A 25 5.71 4.44 -15.34
CA MET A 25 6.03 3.45 -16.38
C MET A 25 4.79 2.77 -16.98
N VAL A 26 3.63 2.87 -16.32
CA VAL A 26 2.39 2.21 -16.77
C VAL A 26 1.67 3.10 -17.78
N PRO A 27 1.46 2.65 -19.04
CA PRO A 27 0.81 3.44 -20.09
C PRO A 27 -0.72 3.43 -19.95
N LEU A 28 -1.23 3.82 -18.78
CA LEU A 28 -2.66 3.97 -18.50
C LEU A 28 -3.02 5.45 -18.27
N PRO A 29 -4.23 5.89 -18.69
CA PRO A 29 -4.70 7.25 -18.49
C PRO A 29 -4.59 7.69 -17.03
N LYS A 30 -4.10 8.92 -16.82
CA LYS A 30 -4.11 9.58 -15.50
C LYS A 30 -5.53 10.08 -15.23
N GLY A 31 -6.04 9.87 -14.02
CA GLY A 31 -7.41 10.24 -13.65
C GLY A 31 -7.90 9.44 -12.45
N GLN A 32 -9.20 9.15 -12.40
CA GLN A 32 -9.78 8.39 -11.28
C GLN A 32 -9.19 6.97 -11.17
N ILE A 33 -8.94 6.30 -12.30
CA ILE A 33 -8.34 4.95 -12.38
C ILE A 33 -6.94 4.90 -11.75
N ASP A 34 -6.25 6.05 -11.64
CA ASP A 34 -4.89 6.15 -11.14
C ASP A 34 -4.72 5.57 -9.73
N LEU A 35 -5.68 5.82 -8.84
CA LEU A 35 -5.65 5.32 -7.47
C LEU A 35 -5.75 3.79 -7.39
N PHE A 36 -6.50 3.17 -8.31
CA PHE A 36 -6.60 1.71 -8.38
C PHE A 36 -5.33 1.09 -8.95
N VAL A 37 -4.71 1.72 -9.95
CA VAL A 37 -3.40 1.28 -10.46
C VAL A 37 -2.35 1.37 -9.34
N LEU A 38 -2.33 2.47 -8.59
CA LEU A 38 -1.48 2.62 -7.41
C LEU A 38 -1.77 1.54 -6.36
N ALA A 39 -3.03 1.21 -6.08
CA ALA A 39 -3.36 0.11 -5.15
C ALA A 39 -2.74 -1.22 -5.56
N LEU A 40 -2.80 -1.58 -6.85
CA LEU A 40 -2.19 -2.80 -7.37
C LEU A 40 -0.66 -2.75 -7.27
N ILE A 41 -0.05 -1.60 -7.58
CA ILE A 41 1.40 -1.38 -7.43
C ILE A 41 1.81 -1.56 -5.96
N PHE A 42 1.13 -0.90 -5.03
CA PHE A 42 1.42 -1.01 -3.59
C PHE A 42 1.27 -2.45 -3.08
N ALA A 43 0.18 -3.13 -3.44
CA ALA A 43 -0.03 -4.52 -3.05
C ALA A 43 1.07 -5.45 -3.56
N GLY A 44 1.46 -5.29 -4.84
CA GLY A 44 2.57 -6.03 -5.44
C GLY A 44 3.89 -5.74 -4.74
N MET A 45 4.20 -4.46 -4.54
CA MET A 45 5.42 -4.03 -3.85
C MET A 45 5.50 -4.58 -2.43
N PHE A 46 4.46 -4.44 -1.61
CA PHE A 46 4.48 -4.90 -0.22
C PHE A 46 4.65 -6.41 -0.13
N TRP A 47 4.04 -7.15 -1.05
CA TRP A 47 4.21 -8.59 -1.13
C TRP A 47 5.65 -8.98 -1.54
N VAL A 48 6.20 -8.37 -2.61
CA VAL A 48 7.58 -8.61 -3.06
C VAL A 48 8.60 -8.24 -1.99
N ILE A 49 8.47 -7.07 -1.38
CA ILE A 49 9.31 -6.63 -0.26
C ILE A 49 9.21 -7.65 0.89
N GLY A 50 8.00 -8.11 1.19
CA GLY A 50 7.77 -9.15 2.19
C GLY A 50 8.53 -10.44 1.91
N ILE A 51 8.57 -10.89 0.65
CA ILE A 51 9.35 -12.06 0.23
C ILE A 51 10.85 -11.80 0.43
N VAL A 52 11.36 -10.68 -0.10
CA VAL A 52 12.79 -10.35 -0.03
C VAL A 52 13.25 -10.25 1.43
N VAL A 53 12.50 -9.55 2.27
CA VAL A 53 12.86 -9.39 3.69
C VAL A 53 12.75 -10.71 4.45
N SER A 54 11.79 -11.59 4.12
CA SER A 54 11.73 -12.94 4.72
C SER A 54 12.91 -13.84 4.36
N LEU A 55 13.58 -13.58 3.23
CA LEU A 55 14.81 -14.28 2.85
C LEU A 55 16.02 -13.79 3.65
N ILE A 56 16.05 -12.50 3.98
CA ILE A 56 17.15 -11.86 4.73
C ILE A 56 17.00 -12.13 6.23
N PHE A 57 15.78 -12.01 6.76
CA PHE A 57 15.49 -12.13 8.18
C PHE A 57 14.73 -13.43 8.48
N ARG A 58 15.41 -14.39 9.13
CA ARG A 58 14.78 -15.66 9.58
C ARG A 58 13.59 -15.47 10.53
N SER A 59 13.51 -14.34 11.22
CA SER A 59 12.41 -14.02 12.16
C SER A 59 11.14 -13.52 11.47
N VAL A 60 11.16 -13.39 10.15
CA VAL A 60 10.09 -12.80 9.34
C VAL A 60 9.48 -13.90 8.47
N SER A 61 8.22 -14.22 8.70
CA SER A 61 7.49 -15.23 7.92
C SER A 61 7.33 -14.78 6.46
N ARG A 62 7.44 -15.75 5.54
CA ARG A 62 7.15 -15.56 4.11
C ARG A 62 5.66 -15.22 3.92
N PRO A 63 5.33 -14.14 3.18
CA PRO A 63 3.94 -13.83 2.86
C PRO A 63 3.37 -14.88 1.90
N SER A 64 2.09 -15.23 2.08
CA SER A 64 1.39 -16.19 1.23
C SER A 64 0.70 -15.50 0.04
N LEU A 65 0.15 -16.27 -0.89
CA LEU A 65 -0.76 -15.73 -1.90
C LEU A 65 -2.03 -15.12 -1.26
N GLY A 66 -2.50 -15.66 -0.14
CA GLY A 66 -3.61 -15.07 0.61
C GLY A 66 -3.28 -13.66 1.15
N THR A 67 -2.02 -13.45 1.55
CA THR A 67 -1.51 -12.12 1.96
C THR A 67 -1.52 -11.15 0.78
N PHE A 68 -1.12 -11.61 -0.42
CA PHE A 68 -1.17 -10.79 -1.64
C PHE A 68 -2.61 -10.41 -2.00
N SER A 69 -3.51 -11.38 -2.06
CA SER A 69 -4.93 -11.14 -2.36
C SER A 69 -5.58 -10.18 -1.36
N ALA A 70 -5.30 -10.33 -0.06
CA ALA A 70 -5.80 -9.41 0.95
C ALA A 70 -5.24 -8.00 0.79
N SER A 71 -3.96 -7.87 0.44
CA SER A 71 -3.34 -6.57 0.13
C SER A 71 -3.99 -5.91 -1.07
N ILE A 72 -4.31 -6.66 -2.13
CA ILE A 72 -5.05 -6.15 -3.29
C ILE A 72 -6.43 -5.66 -2.87
N VAL A 73 -7.22 -6.51 -2.22
CA VAL A 73 -8.61 -6.18 -1.85
C VAL A 73 -8.65 -4.94 -0.96
N MET A 74 -7.81 -4.89 0.08
CA MET A 74 -7.77 -3.73 0.97
C MET A 74 -7.17 -2.50 0.31
N GLY A 75 -6.19 -2.65 -0.60
CA GLY A 75 -5.65 -1.55 -1.40
C GLY A 75 -6.71 -0.93 -2.31
N LEU A 76 -7.50 -1.76 -3.00
CA LEU A 76 -8.62 -1.33 -3.84
C LEU A 76 -9.72 -0.65 -3.01
N ALA A 77 -10.03 -1.19 -1.82
CA ALA A 77 -10.94 -0.54 -0.88
C ALA A 77 -10.40 0.84 -0.46
N GLY A 78 -9.10 0.95 -0.15
CA GLY A 78 -8.43 2.22 0.14
C GLY A 78 -8.52 3.20 -1.03
N ALA A 79 -8.25 2.77 -2.26
CA ALA A 79 -8.42 3.59 -3.45
C ALA A 79 -9.85 4.13 -3.59
N ALA A 80 -10.86 3.29 -3.37
CA ALA A 80 -12.27 3.68 -3.43
C ALA A 80 -12.63 4.70 -2.33
N LEU A 81 -12.08 4.56 -1.11
CA LEU A 81 -12.26 5.54 -0.04
C LEU A 81 -11.66 6.91 -0.41
N GLY A 82 -10.58 6.94 -1.17
CA GLY A 82 -9.98 8.17 -1.70
C GLY A 82 -10.89 8.98 -2.63
N TRP A 83 -11.99 8.40 -3.11
CA TRP A 83 -12.99 9.11 -3.92
C TRP A 83 -14.14 9.70 -3.10
N ILE A 84 -14.31 9.25 -1.86
CA ILE A 84 -15.42 9.68 -1.01
C ILE A 84 -15.02 11.00 -0.33
N GLN A 85 -15.53 12.11 -0.85
CA GLN A 85 -15.24 13.47 -0.34
C GLN A 85 -15.49 13.61 1.17
N PRO A 86 -16.59 13.08 1.75
CA PRO A 86 -16.76 13.10 3.20
C PRO A 86 -15.63 12.40 3.98
N VAL A 87 -15.11 11.28 3.47
CA VAL A 87 -14.02 10.53 4.12
C VAL A 87 -12.71 11.30 4.02
N THR A 88 -12.37 11.78 2.82
CA THR A 88 -11.14 12.55 2.59
C THR A 88 -11.16 13.88 3.35
N GLY A 89 -12.30 14.56 3.39
CA GLY A 89 -12.52 15.78 4.17
C GLY A 89 -12.39 15.55 5.68
N ALA A 90 -12.95 14.47 6.21
CA ALA A 90 -12.81 14.12 7.62
C ALA A 90 -11.34 13.82 8.00
N VAL A 91 -10.62 13.09 7.15
CA VAL A 91 -9.19 12.81 7.35
C VAL A 91 -8.38 14.10 7.32
N ASN A 92 -8.56 14.95 6.31
CA ASN A 92 -7.85 16.22 6.19
C ASN A 92 -8.17 17.18 7.36
N GLY A 93 -9.44 17.24 7.78
CA GLY A 93 -9.88 18.04 8.92
C GLY A 93 -9.27 17.56 10.25
N THR A 94 -9.13 16.24 10.42
CA THR A 94 -8.50 15.65 11.60
C THR A 94 -6.98 15.86 11.60
N MET A 95 -6.33 15.65 10.46
CA MET A 95 -4.88 15.79 10.34
C MET A 95 -4.43 17.24 10.23
N GLN A 96 -5.36 18.19 10.05
CA GLN A 96 -5.08 19.60 9.81
C GLN A 96 -4.13 19.86 8.63
N MET A 97 -4.07 18.93 7.68
CA MET A 97 -3.23 18.99 6.48
C MET A 97 -3.90 18.28 5.31
N THR A 98 -3.55 18.67 4.09
CA THR A 98 -4.00 17.98 2.88
C THR A 98 -3.21 16.68 2.72
N VAL A 99 -3.87 15.55 2.96
CA VAL A 99 -3.28 14.23 2.80
C VAL A 99 -3.23 13.86 1.31
N PRO A 100 -2.06 13.46 0.77
CA PRO A 100 -1.97 13.01 -0.61
C PRO A 100 -2.88 11.81 -0.88
N LEU A 101 -3.61 11.83 -2.01
CA LEU A 101 -4.56 10.76 -2.34
C LEU A 101 -3.92 9.37 -2.49
N GLY A 102 -2.62 9.29 -2.77
CA GLY A 102 -1.87 8.03 -2.82
C GLY A 102 -1.74 7.33 -1.45
N VAL A 103 -1.97 8.03 -0.35
CA VAL A 103 -1.92 7.45 1.01
C VAL A 103 -3.02 6.42 1.21
N TYR A 104 -4.22 6.64 0.66
CA TYR A 104 -5.36 5.75 0.85
C TYR A 104 -5.14 4.34 0.27
N PRO A 105 -4.76 4.16 -1.01
CA PRO A 105 -4.44 2.83 -1.54
C PRO A 105 -3.23 2.21 -0.85
N MET A 106 -2.22 3.01 -0.46
CA MET A 106 -1.05 2.53 0.30
C MET A 106 -1.46 1.95 1.65
N ALA A 107 -2.23 2.72 2.45
CA ALA A 107 -2.68 2.31 3.77
C ALA A 107 -3.58 1.07 3.67
N GLY A 108 -4.50 1.05 2.70
CA GLY A 108 -5.32 -0.12 2.41
C GLY A 108 -4.48 -1.36 2.13
N ALA A 109 -3.52 -1.26 1.20
CA ALA A 109 -2.66 -2.39 0.86
C ALA A 109 -1.83 -2.87 2.05
N LEU A 110 -1.33 -1.96 2.89
CA LEU A 110 -0.57 -2.30 4.08
C LEU A 110 -1.43 -3.03 5.12
N ILE A 111 -2.65 -2.54 5.36
CA ILE A 111 -3.59 -3.18 6.30
C ILE A 111 -3.92 -4.59 5.82
N GLY A 112 -4.22 -4.78 4.53
CA GLY A 112 -4.47 -6.10 3.97
C GLY A 112 -3.27 -7.04 4.09
N TYR A 113 -2.07 -6.52 3.86
CA TYR A 113 -0.83 -7.26 4.05
C TYR A 113 -0.65 -7.71 5.51
N MET A 114 -0.88 -6.82 6.48
CA MET A 114 -0.68 -7.11 7.90
C MET A 114 -1.78 -8.00 8.48
N ALA A 115 -3.02 -7.89 7.98
CA ALA A 115 -4.15 -8.67 8.49
C ALA A 115 -4.06 -10.17 8.13
N ARG A 116 -3.41 -10.51 7.02
CA ARG A 116 -3.31 -11.90 6.51
C ARG A 116 -1.91 -12.48 6.63
N ARG A 117 -1.13 -12.01 7.59
CA ARG A 117 0.25 -12.43 7.82
C ARG A 117 0.48 -12.86 9.26
#